data_AF-A0A0H4WPC2-F1
#
_entry.id   AF-A0A0H4WPC2-F1
#
_cell.length_a   1.000
_cell.length_b   1.000
_cell.length_c   1.000
_cell.angle_alpha   90.00
_cell.angle_beta   90.00
_cell.angle_gamma   90.00
#
_symmetry.space_group_name_H-M   'P 1'
#
loop_
_entity.id
_entity.type
_entity.pdbx_description
1 polymer ?
#
loop_
_entity_poly.entity_id
_entity_poly.type
_entity_poly.pdbx_seq_one_letter_code
_entity_poly.pdbx_strand_id
1 'polypeptide(L)'
;MTGCAEDEAGPLHDEQDQRTPVDQNDSTGDGTDAEERDIAGTRTVFVMNTERFFTAVGVAVRGKDMSANPPDILVRSGSTFTRIRGAPYAGGYRFLNVPEGEYYLKTGATTYVVTDERHVEIGRNRLGREDTVFSDLYSSPLHLNLTNLAPWNASNPYPNNSRLQLTSAEVEFFGEANIFDTVPNGETSLNTQNASFDSFVGEIPVFEAAKGDRMYVNQLTAVNQGYLPSGQLLTASTIVRSLEVPAFDFAPDGMTPLSISGAMQEVPLSNVSLEWRLGTYTPLASAVHPAAEPRAASIYIDASAHGPEEGWVGYAGEVFFASLPQRASFTLAQNLTYGNPFPSHWRLVGTVYHSYTTAEALPGVGGPPRTLRGGISTVDYLEDLVSSPITPTLTPPRSLAIDGIAATSQRVVGNSSPVISWQPPANGAPTAYRVQIQRFYPEYQNLLPHGAFYVAGTTTDVRLPPGFLTPGSVYFMKVAAIDSPHYEVTREPFSSYEKLPSTQAEAISSFFSTP
;
A
#
# COMPACT_ATOMS: atom_id res chain seq x y z
N MET A 1 -9.11 -46.33 -35.47
CA MET A 1 -8.54 -46.82 -36.74
C MET A 1 -7.80 -45.65 -37.36
N THR A 2 -6.48 -45.52 -37.09
CA THR A 2 -5.35 -45.94 -37.97
C THR A 2 -5.32 -45.13 -39.28
N GLY A 3 -4.25 -44.42 -39.68
CA GLY A 3 -2.84 -44.31 -39.26
C GLY A 3 -2.25 -42.98 -39.75
N CYS A 4 -1.15 -42.46 -39.19
CA CYS A 4 0.27 -42.79 -39.43
C CYS A 4 0.78 -42.41 -40.84
N ALA A 5 1.72 -41.45 -40.93
CA ALA A 5 3.07 -41.64 -41.48
C ALA A 5 3.91 -40.33 -41.46
N GLU A 6 5.18 -40.51 -41.13
CA GLU A 6 6.30 -39.55 -40.94
C GLU A 6 7.11 -39.33 -42.25
N ASP A 7 8.26 -38.64 -42.09
CA ASP A 7 9.49 -38.61 -42.92
C ASP A 7 9.59 -37.52 -44.03
N GLU A 8 10.72 -36.84 -44.30
CA GLU A 8 12.04 -36.63 -43.68
C GLU A 8 12.82 -35.58 -44.55
N ALA A 9 13.84 -34.93 -43.97
CA ALA A 9 15.10 -34.40 -44.55
C ALA A 9 15.15 -33.29 -45.65
N GLY A 10 16.04 -32.29 -45.43
CA GLY A 10 16.42 -31.17 -46.33
C GLY A 10 17.35 -31.55 -47.51
N PRO A 11 17.91 -30.57 -48.27
CA PRO A 11 19.03 -29.74 -47.77
C PRO A 11 19.17 -28.30 -48.33
N LEU A 12 20.00 -27.52 -47.61
CA LEU A 12 20.92 -26.42 -47.97
C LEU A 12 20.81 -25.72 -49.36
N HIS A 13 20.69 -24.40 -49.33
CA HIS A 13 21.48 -23.52 -50.21
C HIS A 13 21.69 -22.12 -49.60
N ASP A 14 22.98 -21.75 -49.54
CA ASP A 14 23.52 -20.41 -49.29
C ASP A 14 23.02 -19.38 -50.30
N GLU A 15 22.67 -18.18 -49.84
CA GLU A 15 22.84 -16.96 -50.63
C GLU A 15 23.29 -15.80 -49.72
N GLN A 16 24.47 -15.28 -50.05
CA GLN A 16 25.15 -14.19 -49.39
C GLN A 16 24.46 -12.86 -49.72
N ASP A 17 24.11 -12.07 -48.69
CA ASP A 17 23.72 -10.68 -48.87
C ASP A 17 24.78 -9.75 -48.26
N GLN A 18 25.41 -8.97 -49.13
CA GLN A 18 26.37 -7.93 -48.78
C GLN A 18 25.60 -6.69 -48.33
N ARG A 19 25.79 -6.25 -47.07
CA ARG A 19 25.55 -4.86 -46.68
C ARG A 19 26.70 -4.31 -45.85
N THR A 20 27.10 -3.12 -46.26
CA THR A 20 28.14 -2.22 -45.77
C THR A 20 27.99 -1.87 -44.28
N PRO A 21 29.08 -1.54 -43.57
CA PRO A 21 29.03 -1.16 -42.16
C PRO A 21 28.47 0.26 -42.02
N VAL A 22 27.44 0.41 -41.18
CA VAL A 22 27.01 1.71 -40.65
C VAL A 22 27.65 1.85 -39.28
N ASP A 23 28.47 2.88 -39.12
CA ASP A 23 29.02 3.32 -37.84
C ASP A 23 27.88 3.66 -36.87
N GLN A 24 27.62 2.79 -35.91
CA GLN A 24 26.81 3.08 -34.72
C GLN A 24 27.74 3.55 -33.62
N ASN A 25 27.80 4.88 -33.48
CA ASN A 25 28.27 5.55 -32.29
C ASN A 25 27.06 5.68 -31.35
N ASP A 26 26.80 4.64 -30.56
CA ASP A 26 25.80 4.66 -29.50
C ASP A 26 26.52 4.38 -28.17
N SER A 27 26.97 5.46 -27.53
CA SER A 27 27.57 5.44 -26.20
C SER A 27 26.50 5.78 -25.16
N THR A 28 25.62 4.85 -24.87
CA THR A 28 24.92 4.81 -23.58
C THR A 28 25.83 4.10 -22.60
N GLY A 29 26.67 4.89 -21.93
CA GLY A 29 27.53 4.42 -20.87
C GLY A 29 26.71 3.90 -19.70
N ASP A 30 26.64 2.58 -19.61
CA ASP A 30 26.31 1.84 -18.39
C ASP A 30 27.44 2.08 -17.36
N GLY A 31 27.26 3.13 -16.57
CA GLY A 31 28.25 3.64 -15.61
C GLY A 31 28.07 3.13 -14.18
N THR A 32 27.15 2.19 -13.94
CA THR A 32 26.77 1.79 -12.58
C THR A 32 27.63 0.68 -11.98
N ASP A 33 28.24 -0.19 -12.79
CA ASP A 33 28.87 -1.41 -12.26
C ASP A 33 30.34 -1.25 -11.81
N ALA A 34 31.00 -0.16 -12.20
CA ALA A 34 32.43 0.04 -11.91
C ALA A 34 32.71 0.82 -10.61
N GLU A 35 31.79 1.67 -10.13
CA GLU A 35 31.97 2.44 -8.87
C GLU A 35 31.49 1.67 -7.63
N GLU A 36 30.64 0.64 -7.78
CA GLU A 36 30.07 -0.10 -6.66
C GLU A 36 31.10 -1.01 -5.94
N ARG A 37 32.22 -1.34 -6.60
CA ARG A 37 33.23 -2.29 -6.07
C ARG A 37 34.27 -1.70 -5.11
N ASP A 38 34.26 -0.40 -4.83
CA ASP A 38 35.31 0.24 -4.00
C ASP A 38 34.80 0.94 -2.71
N ILE A 39 33.58 0.63 -2.26
CA ILE A 39 32.91 1.35 -1.16
C ILE A 39 32.92 0.56 0.16
N ALA A 40 33.17 -0.76 0.13
CA ALA A 40 33.27 -1.58 1.33
C ALA A 40 34.48 -1.14 2.19
N GLY A 41 34.21 -0.57 3.36
CA GLY A 41 35.22 0.00 4.26
C GLY A 41 35.42 1.52 4.15
N THR A 42 34.70 2.19 3.25
CA THR A 42 34.68 3.65 3.22
C THR A 42 33.65 4.19 4.22
N ARG A 43 33.96 5.31 4.89
CA ARG A 43 33.04 6.04 5.79
C ARG A 43 32.04 6.90 5.00
N THR A 44 31.64 6.43 3.83
CA THR A 44 30.79 7.15 2.89
C THR A 44 29.45 6.43 2.79
N VAL A 45 28.36 7.21 2.83
CA VAL A 45 27.01 6.70 2.57
C VAL A 45 26.42 7.44 1.37
N PHE A 46 25.79 6.70 0.48
CA PHE A 46 25.02 7.19 -0.65
C PHE A 46 23.54 6.95 -0.41
N VAL A 47 22.75 7.99 -0.64
CA VAL A 47 21.29 7.93 -0.54
C VAL A 47 20.73 8.35 -1.88
N MET A 48 20.08 7.42 -2.56
CA MET A 48 19.44 7.62 -3.86
C MET A 48 17.94 7.77 -3.66
N ASN A 49 17.27 8.44 -4.59
CA ASN A 49 15.83 8.59 -4.59
C ASN A 49 15.33 8.39 -6.01
N THR A 50 15.10 7.14 -6.36
CA THR A 50 14.77 6.70 -7.71
C THR A 50 13.32 6.22 -7.74
N GLU A 51 12.48 6.92 -8.48
CA GLU A 51 11.12 6.46 -8.76
C GLU A 51 11.13 5.51 -9.97
N ARG A 52 10.48 4.36 -9.83
CA ARG A 52 10.28 3.39 -10.92
C ARG A 52 8.81 3.36 -11.29
N PHE A 53 8.51 3.63 -12.55
CA PHE A 53 7.17 3.83 -13.08
C PHE A 53 6.78 2.61 -13.90
N PHE A 54 5.79 1.88 -13.43
CA PHE A 54 5.29 0.64 -14.03
C PHE A 54 4.19 0.98 -15.02
N THR A 55 4.49 0.85 -16.31
CA THR A 55 3.62 1.21 -17.43
C THR A 55 3.20 -0.01 -18.25
N ALA A 56 2.26 0.17 -19.17
CA ALA A 56 1.88 -0.86 -20.12
C ALA A 56 3.01 -1.36 -21.04
N VAL A 57 4.09 -0.58 -21.18
CA VAL A 57 5.20 -0.88 -22.11
C VAL A 57 6.53 -1.18 -21.42
N GLY A 58 6.56 -1.18 -20.08
CA GLY A 58 7.76 -1.47 -19.28
C GLY A 58 7.92 -0.57 -18.07
N VAL A 59 9.12 -0.60 -17.47
CA VAL A 59 9.46 0.19 -16.28
C VAL A 59 10.34 1.38 -16.69
N ALA A 60 9.85 2.59 -16.46
CA ALA A 60 10.65 3.81 -16.60
C ALA A 60 11.29 4.19 -15.26
N VAL A 61 12.50 4.74 -15.27
CA VAL A 61 13.28 5.04 -14.06
C VAL A 61 13.66 6.52 -14.02
N ARG A 62 13.37 7.21 -12.93
CA ARG A 62 13.67 8.64 -12.75
C ARG A 62 14.27 8.92 -11.39
N GLY A 63 15.41 9.62 -11.38
CA GLY A 63 15.92 10.23 -10.15
C GLY A 63 15.05 11.41 -9.73
N LYS A 64 14.72 11.48 -8.44
CA LYS A 64 13.92 12.55 -7.84
C LYS A 64 14.80 13.50 -7.05
N ASP A 65 14.65 14.80 -7.34
CA ASP A 65 15.36 15.84 -6.60
C ASP A 65 14.96 15.83 -5.12
N MET A 66 15.97 15.81 -4.26
CA MET A 66 15.83 15.87 -2.80
C MET A 66 16.19 17.24 -2.22
N SER A 67 16.54 18.24 -3.03
CA SER A 67 17.03 19.54 -2.55
C SER A 67 16.04 20.31 -1.67
N ALA A 68 14.74 20.12 -1.88
CA ALA A 68 13.69 20.73 -1.06
C ALA A 68 13.63 20.13 0.37
N ASN A 69 13.97 18.84 0.49
CA ASN A 69 13.93 18.09 1.74
C ASN A 69 15.16 17.14 1.81
N PRO A 70 16.38 17.69 1.95
CA PRO A 70 17.59 16.89 1.89
C PRO A 70 17.62 15.88 3.04
N PRO A 71 18.05 14.63 2.80
CA PRO A 71 18.19 13.65 3.86
C PRO A 71 19.29 14.07 4.85
N ASP A 72 19.16 13.61 6.10
CA ASP A 72 20.17 13.77 7.13
C ASP A 72 20.54 12.41 7.74
N ILE A 73 21.79 12.24 8.15
CA ILE A 73 22.18 11.09 8.96
C ILE A 73 22.29 11.54 10.42
N LEU A 74 21.67 10.80 11.33
CA LEU A 74 21.85 10.97 12.77
C LEU A 74 22.59 9.75 13.33
N VAL A 75 23.75 9.99 13.94
CA VAL A 75 24.55 8.94 14.59
C VAL A 75 24.32 9.02 16.09
N ARG A 76 23.87 7.92 16.68
CA ARG A 76 23.58 7.84 18.12
C ARG A 76 24.88 7.75 18.92
N SER A 77 25.00 8.57 19.97
CA SER A 77 26.05 8.47 20.99
C SER A 77 25.39 8.55 22.38
N GLY A 78 25.19 7.38 22.99
CA GLY A 78 24.42 7.23 24.22
C GLY A 78 22.96 7.67 24.04
N SER A 79 22.59 8.78 24.68
CA SER A 79 21.26 9.43 24.61
C SER A 79 21.20 10.59 23.62
N THR A 80 22.33 10.94 22.99
CA THR A 80 22.43 12.08 22.06
C THR A 80 22.58 11.62 20.62
N PHE A 81 22.36 12.53 19.67
CA PHE A 81 22.54 12.29 18.24
C PHE A 81 23.45 13.35 17.65
N THR A 82 24.45 12.91 16.89
CA THR A 82 25.26 13.80 16.04
C THR A 82 24.68 13.79 14.64
N ARG A 83 24.34 14.97 14.13
CA ARG A 83 23.81 15.13 12.76
C ARG A 83 24.94 15.28 11.76
N ILE A 84 24.92 14.49 10.70
CA ILE A 84 25.79 14.56 9.53
C ILE A 84 24.92 14.99 8.34
N ARG A 85 25.31 16.08 7.68
CA ARG A 85 24.63 16.59 6.48
C ARG A 85 25.29 16.01 5.25
N GLY A 86 24.47 15.59 4.28
CA GLY A 86 24.92 15.15 2.98
C GLY A 86 25.15 16.32 2.03
N ALA A 87 25.82 16.05 0.92
CA ALA A 87 25.90 16.94 -0.23
C ALA A 87 25.28 16.24 -1.45
N PRO A 88 24.62 16.97 -2.37
CA PRO A 88 24.11 16.38 -3.61
C PRO A 88 25.20 15.61 -4.37
N TYR A 89 24.86 14.43 -4.88
CA TYR A 89 25.77 13.56 -5.64
C TYR A 89 24.98 12.66 -6.59
N ALA A 90 25.26 12.75 -7.90
CA ALA A 90 24.69 11.86 -8.94
C ALA A 90 23.16 11.68 -8.90
N GLY A 91 22.39 12.73 -8.58
CA GLY A 91 20.93 12.64 -8.43
C GLY A 91 20.46 12.16 -7.05
N GLY A 92 21.39 11.77 -6.17
CA GLY A 92 21.18 11.46 -4.77
C GLY A 92 21.95 12.39 -3.82
N TYR A 93 22.28 11.89 -2.63
CA TYR A 93 23.08 12.56 -1.60
C TYR A 93 24.23 11.67 -1.14
N ARG A 94 25.40 12.28 -0.98
CA ARG A 94 26.60 11.63 -0.43
C ARG A 94 26.92 12.22 0.94
N PHE A 95 27.15 11.34 1.91
CA PHE A 95 27.55 11.67 3.27
C PHE A 95 28.95 11.16 3.52
N LEU A 96 29.83 12.03 4.02
CA LEU A 96 31.21 11.69 4.34
C LEU A 96 31.38 11.51 5.85
N ASN A 97 32.36 10.71 6.26
CA ASN A 97 32.72 10.47 7.65
C ASN A 97 31.60 9.89 8.51
N VAL A 98 30.70 9.09 7.91
CA VAL A 98 29.71 8.32 8.68
C VAL A 98 30.45 7.18 9.39
N PRO A 99 30.39 7.08 10.73
CA PRO A 99 31.04 5.99 11.46
C PRO A 99 30.55 4.60 11.03
N GLU A 100 31.35 3.58 11.32
CA GLU A 100 30.91 2.19 11.20
C GLU A 100 29.77 1.88 12.17
N GLY A 101 28.83 1.05 11.72
CA GLY A 101 27.64 0.66 12.47
C GLY A 101 26.38 1.45 12.10
N GLU A 102 25.35 1.21 12.90
CA GLU A 102 23.99 1.71 12.70
C GLU A 102 23.91 3.25 12.80
N TYR A 103 23.14 3.83 11.90
CA TYR A 103 22.76 5.24 11.91
C TYR A 103 21.27 5.39 11.56
N TYR A 104 20.73 6.57 11.81
CA TYR A 104 19.35 6.93 11.51
C TYR A 104 19.37 7.83 10.28
N LEU A 105 18.98 7.30 9.12
CA LEU A 105 18.73 8.10 7.92
C LEU A 105 17.36 8.77 8.05
N LYS A 106 17.36 10.09 8.24
CA LYS A 106 16.14 10.90 8.24
C LYS A 106 15.77 11.24 6.79
N THR A 107 14.56 10.86 6.39
CA THR A 107 13.95 11.23 5.11
C THR A 107 12.68 12.06 5.37
N GLY A 108 12.54 13.20 4.70
CA GLY A 108 11.46 14.14 4.98
C GLY A 108 11.47 14.69 6.42
N ALA A 109 10.29 15.02 6.96
CA ALA A 109 10.19 15.69 8.25
C ALA A 109 10.41 14.75 9.46
N THR A 110 9.86 13.54 9.41
CA THR A 110 9.71 12.63 10.57
C THR A 110 9.79 11.14 10.21
N THR A 111 10.32 10.79 9.04
CA THR A 111 10.57 9.39 8.66
C THR A 111 12.04 9.03 8.84
N TYR A 112 12.30 7.86 9.38
CA TYR A 112 13.65 7.38 9.68
C TYR A 112 13.83 5.95 9.19
N VAL A 113 14.99 5.67 8.59
CA VAL A 113 15.48 4.33 8.31
C VAL A 113 16.65 4.08 9.23
N VAL A 114 16.60 3.03 10.04
CA VAL A 114 17.69 2.65 10.94
C VAL A 114 18.45 1.52 10.28
N THR A 115 19.69 1.80 9.86
CA THR A 115 20.46 0.94 8.97
C THR A 115 21.95 1.17 9.16
N ASP A 116 22.76 0.20 8.76
CA ASP A 116 24.22 0.30 8.62
C ASP A 116 24.66 0.25 7.15
N GLU A 117 23.70 0.14 6.23
CA GLU A 117 23.93 0.10 4.78
C GLU A 117 24.62 1.36 4.28
N ARG A 118 25.47 1.22 3.26
CA ARG A 118 26.20 2.34 2.65
C ARG A 118 25.56 2.85 1.38
N HIS A 119 24.59 2.13 0.85
CA HIS A 119 23.73 2.54 -0.25
C HIS A 119 22.29 2.34 0.17
N VAL A 120 21.51 3.40 0.17
CA VAL A 120 20.09 3.37 0.53
C VAL A 120 19.30 4.02 -0.59
N GLU A 121 18.34 3.30 -1.14
CA GLU A 121 17.40 3.76 -2.16
C GLU A 121 16.07 4.09 -1.48
N ILE A 122 15.77 5.38 -1.35
CA ILE A 122 14.58 5.90 -0.66
C ILE A 122 13.45 6.29 -1.62
N GLY A 123 13.61 5.95 -2.90
CA GLY A 123 12.59 6.04 -3.92
C GLY A 123 11.46 5.03 -3.73
N ARG A 124 10.53 5.03 -4.67
CA ARG A 124 9.29 4.23 -4.63
C ARG A 124 8.94 3.74 -6.01
N ASN A 125 8.20 2.63 -6.08
CA ASN A 125 7.58 2.26 -7.33
C ASN A 125 6.22 2.96 -7.43
N ARG A 126 5.86 3.35 -8.65
CA ARG A 126 4.62 4.03 -8.98
C ARG A 126 3.97 3.32 -10.15
N LEU A 127 2.66 3.28 -10.14
CA LEU A 127 1.89 2.83 -11.30
C LEU A 127 1.79 3.97 -12.32
N GLY A 128 1.70 3.67 -13.61
CA GLY A 128 1.50 4.67 -14.66
C GLY A 128 2.78 5.35 -15.14
N ARG A 129 2.63 6.29 -16.08
CA ARG A 129 3.71 6.96 -16.80
C ARG A 129 4.47 7.97 -15.95
N GLU A 130 5.76 8.12 -16.23
CA GLU A 130 6.69 8.90 -15.42
C GLU A 130 6.59 10.41 -15.62
N ASP A 131 5.97 10.85 -16.71
CA ASP A 131 5.75 12.25 -17.04
C ASP A 131 4.32 12.71 -16.68
N THR A 132 3.61 11.96 -15.83
CA THR A 132 2.28 12.34 -15.32
C THR A 132 2.38 13.65 -14.54
N VAL A 133 1.56 14.62 -14.92
CA VAL A 133 1.40 15.88 -14.19
C VAL A 133 0.23 15.74 -13.22
N PHE A 134 0.44 16.12 -11.97
CA PHE A 134 -0.59 16.11 -10.93
C PHE A 134 -1.03 17.55 -10.63
N SER A 135 -2.32 17.72 -10.32
CA SER A 135 -2.88 18.99 -9.86
C SER A 135 -2.80 19.12 -8.34
N ASP A 136 -2.97 20.32 -7.78
CA ASP A 136 -3.04 20.50 -6.32
C ASP A 136 -4.39 20.08 -5.70
N LEU A 137 -5.22 19.33 -6.44
CA LEU A 137 -6.60 18.98 -6.07
C LEU A 137 -6.72 17.50 -5.72
N TYR A 138 -7.56 17.22 -4.73
CA TYR A 138 -7.93 15.86 -4.30
C TYR A 138 -9.37 15.51 -4.68
N SER A 139 -10.15 16.49 -5.14
CA SER A 139 -11.55 16.34 -5.53
C SER A 139 -11.86 17.20 -6.75
N SER A 140 -12.74 16.75 -7.63
CA SER A 140 -13.17 17.51 -8.80
C SER A 140 -14.64 17.25 -9.15
N PRO A 141 -15.35 18.23 -9.74
CA PRO A 141 -16.71 18.03 -10.25
C PRO A 141 -16.78 16.90 -11.28
N LEU A 142 -17.91 16.20 -11.33
CA LEU A 142 -18.15 15.04 -12.18
C LEU A 142 -19.54 15.12 -12.83
N HIS A 143 -19.60 14.88 -14.12
CA HIS A 143 -20.84 14.69 -14.87
C HIS A 143 -20.93 13.25 -15.34
N LEU A 144 -22.05 12.58 -15.06
CA LEU A 144 -22.28 11.18 -15.41
C LEU A 144 -23.48 11.07 -16.33
N ASN A 145 -23.33 10.34 -17.43
CA ASN A 145 -24.42 9.88 -18.29
C ASN A 145 -24.18 8.41 -18.66
N LEU A 146 -24.52 7.54 -17.71
CA LEU A 146 -24.30 6.10 -17.79
C LEU A 146 -25.61 5.38 -18.07
N THR A 147 -25.56 4.37 -18.93
CA THR A 147 -26.68 3.46 -19.20
C THR A 147 -26.26 2.02 -18.95
N ASN A 148 -27.23 1.10 -18.87
CA ASN A 148 -27.00 -0.32 -18.67
C ASN A 148 -26.26 -0.65 -17.36
N LEU A 149 -26.53 0.13 -16.31
CA LEU A 149 -26.15 -0.20 -14.94
C LEU A 149 -26.85 -1.50 -14.53
N ALA A 150 -26.20 -2.26 -13.64
CA ALA A 150 -26.92 -3.22 -12.82
C ALA A 150 -27.91 -2.45 -11.94
N PRO A 151 -29.07 -3.05 -11.59
CA PRO A 151 -30.08 -2.40 -10.77
C PRO A 151 -29.47 -1.73 -9.54
N TRP A 152 -29.61 -0.41 -9.43
CA TRP A 152 -29.01 0.36 -8.36
C TRP A 152 -29.56 -0.05 -6.99
N ASN A 153 -28.69 -0.14 -5.98
CA ASN A 153 -29.06 -0.48 -4.62
C ASN A 153 -28.52 0.57 -3.64
N ALA A 154 -29.36 1.52 -3.25
CA ALA A 154 -29.05 2.57 -2.29
C ALA A 154 -29.34 2.16 -0.82
N SER A 155 -29.98 1.02 -0.58
CA SER A 155 -30.53 0.68 0.74
C SER A 155 -29.53 0.07 1.72
N ASN A 156 -28.38 -0.41 1.24
CA ASN A 156 -27.37 -1.03 2.08
C ASN A 156 -26.40 0.01 2.64
N PRO A 157 -25.85 -0.18 3.86
CA PRO A 157 -24.74 0.64 4.33
C PRO A 157 -23.50 0.39 3.46
N TYR A 158 -22.65 1.41 3.34
CA TYR A 158 -21.33 1.27 2.74
C TYR A 158 -20.54 0.13 3.42
N PRO A 159 -19.79 -0.68 2.68
CA PRO A 159 -19.57 -0.65 1.22
C PRO A 159 -20.53 -1.57 0.42
N ASN A 160 -21.67 -1.95 0.99
CA ASN A 160 -22.61 -2.90 0.37
C ASN A 160 -23.71 -2.22 -0.47
N ASN A 161 -23.70 -0.89 -0.60
CA ASN A 161 -24.51 -0.16 -1.59
C ASN A 161 -23.88 -0.22 -2.99
N SER A 162 -24.68 0.11 -4.00
CA SER A 162 -24.15 0.42 -5.33
C SER A 162 -23.28 1.68 -5.27
N ARG A 163 -22.10 1.62 -5.88
CA ARG A 163 -21.17 2.74 -6.02
C ARG A 163 -20.42 2.67 -7.35
N LEU A 164 -19.84 3.81 -7.74
CA LEU A 164 -18.99 3.89 -8.92
C LEU A 164 -17.56 4.18 -8.49
N GLN A 165 -16.68 3.26 -8.84
CA GLN A 165 -15.23 3.38 -8.69
C GLN A 165 -14.65 3.86 -10.02
N LEU A 166 -13.66 4.75 -9.94
CA LEU A 166 -12.90 5.25 -11.07
C LEU A 166 -11.44 4.84 -10.90
N THR A 167 -10.83 4.23 -11.91
CA THR A 167 -9.45 3.74 -11.83
C THR A 167 -8.69 3.89 -13.14
N SER A 168 -7.41 4.27 -13.07
CA SER A 168 -6.49 4.28 -14.20
C SER A 168 -5.13 3.75 -13.78
N ALA A 169 -4.63 2.77 -14.54
CA ALA A 169 -3.27 2.27 -14.41
C ALA A 169 -2.25 3.08 -15.24
N GLU A 170 -2.70 3.96 -16.13
CA GLU A 170 -1.79 4.74 -16.98
C GLU A 170 -1.24 5.98 -16.25
N VAL A 171 -1.95 6.51 -15.25
CA VAL A 171 -1.59 7.76 -14.54
C VAL A 171 -1.72 7.68 -13.02
N GLU A 172 -1.66 6.49 -12.43
CA GLU A 172 -1.87 6.24 -10.98
C GLU A 172 -3.11 6.96 -10.43
N PHE A 173 -4.29 6.49 -10.81
CA PHE A 173 -5.53 7.08 -10.33
C PHE A 173 -6.47 6.02 -9.77
N PHE A 174 -6.99 6.30 -8.58
CA PHE A 174 -8.09 5.57 -7.99
C PHE A 174 -8.95 6.53 -7.16
N GLY A 175 -10.25 6.45 -7.37
CA GLY A 175 -11.23 7.27 -6.69
C GLY A 175 -12.64 6.69 -6.73
N GLU A 176 -13.56 7.35 -6.05
CA GLU A 176 -14.99 7.01 -6.06
C GLU A 176 -15.84 8.24 -6.43
N ALA A 177 -16.95 8.00 -7.12
CA ALA A 177 -17.92 9.04 -7.42
C ALA A 177 -18.80 9.33 -6.20
N ASN A 178 -18.84 10.58 -5.79
CA ASN A 178 -19.81 11.12 -4.86
C ASN A 178 -21.01 11.66 -5.63
N ILE A 179 -22.12 10.91 -5.66
CA ILE A 179 -23.36 11.31 -6.32
C ILE A 179 -24.26 12.00 -5.28
N PHE A 180 -24.61 13.26 -5.51
CA PHE A 180 -25.44 14.03 -4.58
C PHE A 180 -26.94 13.97 -4.90
N ASP A 181 -27.29 13.48 -6.08
CA ASP A 181 -28.68 13.18 -6.44
C ASP A 181 -29.12 11.84 -5.85
N THR A 182 -30.40 11.72 -5.50
CA THR A 182 -30.99 10.43 -5.10
C THR A 182 -31.13 9.54 -6.34
N VAL A 183 -30.40 8.42 -6.37
CA VAL A 183 -30.58 7.37 -7.39
C VAL A 183 -31.56 6.31 -6.87
N PRO A 184 -32.75 6.15 -7.50
CA PRO A 184 -33.75 5.20 -7.03
C PRO A 184 -33.26 3.76 -7.06
N ASN A 185 -33.73 2.92 -6.12
CA ASN A 185 -33.47 1.49 -6.16
C ASN A 185 -34.03 0.87 -7.46
N GLY A 186 -33.25 0.01 -8.10
CA GLY A 186 -33.61 -0.66 -9.34
C GLY A 186 -33.29 0.13 -10.61
N GLU A 187 -32.89 1.40 -10.48
CA GLU A 187 -32.52 2.24 -11.61
C GLU A 187 -31.33 1.63 -12.39
N THR A 188 -31.41 1.64 -13.72
CA THR A 188 -30.38 1.08 -14.61
C THR A 188 -29.72 2.14 -15.51
N SER A 189 -30.02 3.42 -15.24
CA SER A 189 -29.40 4.57 -15.89
C SER A 189 -29.06 5.67 -14.88
N LEU A 190 -28.01 6.43 -15.13
CA LEU A 190 -27.59 7.53 -14.26
C LEU A 190 -27.21 8.73 -15.12
N ASN A 191 -28.00 9.79 -15.04
CA ASN A 191 -27.72 11.06 -15.70
C ASN A 191 -27.74 12.17 -14.64
N THR A 192 -26.56 12.63 -14.22
CA THR A 192 -26.41 13.65 -13.19
C THR A 192 -25.25 14.59 -13.51
N GLN A 193 -25.46 15.87 -13.22
CA GLN A 193 -24.42 16.91 -13.21
C GLN A 193 -24.04 17.30 -11.77
N ASN A 194 -24.71 16.72 -10.78
CA ASN A 194 -24.55 17.01 -9.37
C ASN A 194 -23.77 15.87 -8.71
N ALA A 195 -22.53 15.71 -9.15
CA ALA A 195 -21.60 14.73 -8.62
C ALA A 195 -20.18 15.32 -8.55
N SER A 196 -19.34 14.65 -7.78
CA SER A 196 -17.89 14.87 -7.75
C SER A 196 -17.18 13.52 -7.66
N PHE A 197 -15.87 13.50 -7.76
CA PHE A 197 -15.08 12.36 -7.35
C PHE A 197 -13.92 12.81 -6.47
N ASP A 198 -13.51 11.93 -5.55
CA ASP A 198 -12.32 12.12 -4.73
C ASP A 198 -11.24 11.13 -5.15
N SER A 199 -9.98 11.56 -5.16
CA SER A 199 -8.82 10.69 -5.32
C SER A 199 -8.39 10.13 -3.97
N PHE A 200 -8.14 8.82 -3.92
CA PHE A 200 -7.71 8.13 -2.71
C PHE A 200 -6.20 7.79 -2.72
N VAL A 201 -5.53 7.99 -3.85
CA VAL A 201 -4.07 7.76 -4.00
C VAL A 201 -3.26 9.06 -3.97
N GLY A 202 -3.93 10.22 -3.89
CA GLY A 202 -3.27 11.51 -3.76
C GLY A 202 -3.92 12.58 -4.63
N GLU A 203 -3.09 13.45 -5.19
CA GLU A 203 -3.50 14.48 -6.13
C GLU A 203 -4.11 13.87 -7.40
N ILE A 204 -5.02 14.59 -8.06
CA ILE A 204 -5.65 14.13 -9.31
C ILE A 204 -4.69 14.35 -10.48
N PRO A 205 -4.39 13.33 -11.30
CA PRO A 205 -3.53 13.48 -12.48
C PRO A 205 -4.25 14.20 -13.63
N VAL A 206 -3.46 14.81 -14.49
CA VAL A 206 -3.89 15.28 -15.81
C VAL A 206 -3.93 14.09 -16.76
N PHE A 207 -5.10 13.83 -17.34
CA PHE A 207 -5.27 12.83 -18.40
C PHE A 207 -4.96 13.47 -19.75
N GLU A 208 -4.16 12.78 -20.56
CA GLU A 208 -3.75 13.20 -21.90
C GLU A 208 -4.11 12.11 -22.92
N ALA A 209 -5.09 12.38 -23.78
CA ALA A 209 -5.59 11.43 -24.78
C ALA A 209 -4.47 10.97 -25.73
N ALA A 210 -3.59 11.90 -26.08
CA ALA A 210 -2.45 11.64 -26.98
C ALA A 210 -1.42 10.66 -26.40
N LYS A 211 -1.40 10.47 -25.07
CA LYS A 211 -0.54 9.51 -24.36
C LYS A 211 -1.24 8.18 -24.06
N GLY A 212 -2.51 8.07 -24.43
CA GLY A 212 -3.31 6.86 -24.21
C GLY A 212 -3.96 6.79 -22.82
N ASP A 213 -4.01 7.90 -22.09
CA ASP A 213 -4.55 7.93 -20.73
C ASP A 213 -6.05 7.60 -20.73
N ARG A 214 -6.37 6.39 -20.27
CA ARG A 214 -7.72 5.80 -20.20
C ARG A 214 -8.13 5.54 -18.76
N MET A 215 -9.40 5.21 -18.55
CA MET A 215 -9.93 4.96 -17.21
C MET A 215 -11.02 3.88 -17.26
N TYR A 216 -11.11 3.05 -16.22
CA TYR A 216 -12.27 2.21 -15.98
C TYR A 216 -13.23 2.89 -15.01
N VAL A 217 -14.51 2.82 -15.32
CA VAL A 217 -15.60 3.17 -14.42
C VAL A 217 -16.32 1.89 -14.06
N ASN A 218 -16.18 1.46 -12.81
CA ASN A 218 -16.68 0.18 -12.33
C ASN A 218 -17.90 0.41 -11.42
N GLN A 219 -19.00 -0.27 -11.70
CA GLN A 219 -20.12 -0.34 -10.77
C GLN A 219 -19.91 -1.52 -9.84
N LEU A 220 -19.71 -1.22 -8.55
CA LEU A 220 -19.69 -2.22 -7.50
C LEU A 220 -21.07 -2.30 -6.84
N THR A 221 -21.50 -3.50 -6.48
CA THR A 221 -22.74 -3.70 -5.72
C THR A 221 -22.63 -4.91 -4.80
N ALA A 222 -23.52 -4.98 -3.81
CA ALA A 222 -23.63 -6.15 -2.94
C ALA A 222 -24.14 -7.38 -3.70
N VAL A 223 -23.42 -8.48 -3.57
CA VAL A 223 -23.77 -9.80 -4.07
C VAL A 223 -23.81 -10.80 -2.91
N ASN A 224 -24.71 -11.77 -3.01
CA ASN A 224 -24.82 -12.87 -2.07
C ASN A 224 -23.77 -13.93 -2.38
N GLN A 225 -22.95 -14.29 -1.38
CA GLN A 225 -21.88 -15.28 -1.47
C GLN A 225 -22.22 -16.57 -0.70
N GLY A 226 -23.49 -16.79 -0.36
CA GLY A 226 -23.96 -17.91 0.43
C GLY A 226 -24.14 -17.54 1.92
N TYR A 227 -24.06 -18.56 2.78
CA TYR A 227 -24.28 -18.41 4.21
C TYR A 227 -23.00 -18.70 4.98
N LEU A 228 -22.71 -17.86 5.96
CA LEU A 228 -21.68 -18.11 6.94
C LEU A 228 -22.05 -19.33 7.81
N PRO A 229 -21.07 -20.00 8.45
CA PRO A 229 -21.35 -21.04 9.44
C PRO A 229 -22.25 -20.58 10.60
N SER A 230 -22.32 -19.27 10.87
CA SER A 230 -23.24 -18.66 11.83
C SER A 230 -24.72 -18.61 11.36
N GLY A 231 -25.01 -19.00 10.12
CA GLY A 231 -26.32 -18.88 9.48
C GLY A 231 -26.64 -17.49 8.92
N GLN A 232 -25.75 -16.51 9.10
CA GLN A 232 -25.89 -15.18 8.53
C GLN A 232 -25.52 -15.18 7.03
N LEU A 233 -26.14 -14.30 6.25
CA LEU A 233 -25.81 -14.13 4.84
C LEU A 233 -24.40 -13.54 4.69
N LEU A 234 -23.55 -14.15 3.87
CA LEU A 234 -22.29 -13.53 3.45
C LEU A 234 -22.58 -12.60 2.29
N THR A 235 -22.42 -11.30 2.53
CA THR A 235 -22.53 -10.27 1.49
C THR A 235 -21.13 -9.76 1.17
N ALA A 236 -20.84 -9.62 -0.13
CA ALA A 236 -19.63 -9.01 -0.63
C ALA A 236 -19.98 -7.92 -1.64
N SER A 237 -19.11 -6.93 -1.80
CA SER A 237 -19.14 -5.96 -2.88
C SER A 237 -18.23 -6.44 -4.01
N THR A 238 -18.71 -6.46 -5.24
CA THR A 238 -17.88 -6.79 -6.42
C THR A 238 -18.33 -6.00 -7.64
N ILE A 239 -17.44 -5.89 -8.64
CA ILE A 239 -17.74 -5.26 -9.91
C ILE A 239 -18.79 -6.11 -10.66
N VAL A 240 -19.91 -5.50 -11.02
CA VAL A 240 -20.99 -6.14 -11.78
C VAL A 240 -21.18 -5.55 -13.17
N ARG A 241 -20.77 -4.29 -13.35
CA ARG A 241 -20.71 -3.61 -14.63
C ARG A 241 -19.42 -2.79 -14.72
N SER A 242 -18.89 -2.62 -15.92
CA SER A 242 -17.73 -1.76 -16.15
C SER A 242 -17.86 -1.01 -17.47
N LEU A 243 -17.29 0.19 -17.53
CA LEU A 243 -17.10 0.97 -18.74
C LEU A 243 -15.61 1.32 -18.84
N GLU A 244 -14.95 0.86 -19.89
CA GLU A 244 -13.64 1.39 -20.28
C GLU A 244 -13.87 2.70 -21.03
N VAL A 245 -13.46 3.81 -20.44
CA VAL A 245 -13.47 5.13 -21.06
C VAL A 245 -12.24 5.20 -21.96
N PRO A 246 -12.41 5.43 -23.28
CA PRO A 246 -11.29 5.55 -24.21
C PRO A 246 -10.42 6.75 -23.84
N ALA A 247 -9.21 6.82 -24.39
CA ALA A 247 -8.26 7.88 -24.08
C ALA A 247 -8.88 9.29 -24.22
N PHE A 248 -8.66 10.15 -23.22
CA PHE A 248 -9.30 11.46 -23.13
C PHE A 248 -8.39 12.51 -22.47
N ASP A 249 -8.69 13.78 -22.74
CA ASP A 249 -8.01 14.91 -22.10
C ASP A 249 -8.83 15.40 -20.90
N PHE A 250 -8.19 15.55 -19.75
CA PHE A 250 -8.79 16.17 -18.58
C PHE A 250 -7.73 16.78 -17.68
N ALA A 251 -7.86 18.09 -17.44
CA ALA A 251 -7.02 18.82 -16.49
C ALA A 251 -7.91 19.35 -15.35
N PRO A 252 -7.83 18.79 -14.14
CA PRO A 252 -8.64 19.23 -13.01
C PRO A 252 -8.26 20.67 -12.58
N ASP A 253 -9.25 21.55 -12.57
CA ASP A 253 -9.14 22.96 -12.13
C ASP A 253 -10.12 23.30 -10.98
N GLY A 254 -10.84 22.29 -10.48
CA GLY A 254 -11.84 22.40 -9.42
C GLY A 254 -13.19 22.96 -9.86
N MET A 255 -13.35 23.33 -11.13
CA MET A 255 -14.57 23.94 -11.68
C MET A 255 -15.11 23.16 -12.89
N THR A 256 -14.24 22.74 -13.79
CA THR A 256 -14.53 22.00 -15.00
C THR A 256 -14.82 20.53 -14.66
N PRO A 257 -16.03 20.04 -14.93
CA PRO A 257 -16.40 18.68 -14.58
C PRO A 257 -15.78 17.66 -15.54
N LEU A 258 -15.26 16.56 -14.98
CA LEU A 258 -14.97 15.37 -15.76
C LEU A 258 -16.29 14.80 -16.29
N SER A 259 -16.44 14.69 -17.61
CA SER A 259 -17.66 14.18 -18.23
C SER A 259 -17.49 12.73 -18.67
N ILE A 260 -18.22 11.82 -18.03
CA ILE A 260 -18.20 10.39 -18.34
C ILE A 260 -19.55 10.01 -18.95
N SER A 261 -19.53 9.42 -20.14
CA SER A 261 -20.74 8.97 -20.83
C SER A 261 -20.52 7.63 -21.51
N GLY A 262 -21.47 6.71 -21.38
CA GLY A 262 -21.36 5.40 -22.03
C GLY A 262 -22.36 4.36 -21.54
N ALA A 263 -22.42 3.24 -22.24
CA ALA A 263 -23.15 2.05 -21.81
C ALA A 263 -22.20 1.11 -21.08
N MET A 264 -22.49 0.82 -19.80
CA MET A 264 -21.69 -0.11 -19.03
C MET A 264 -21.94 -1.55 -19.52
N GLN A 265 -20.89 -2.36 -19.53
CA GLN A 265 -20.92 -3.76 -19.97
C GLN A 265 -21.01 -4.70 -18.78
N GLU A 266 -21.64 -5.86 -18.98
CA GLU A 266 -21.55 -6.98 -18.04
C GLU A 266 -20.10 -7.44 -17.92
N VAL A 267 -19.69 -7.71 -16.68
CA VAL A 267 -18.33 -8.14 -16.37
C VAL A 267 -18.29 -9.66 -16.24
N PRO A 268 -17.30 -10.36 -16.83
CA PRO A 268 -17.13 -11.79 -16.63
C PRO A 268 -16.97 -12.14 -15.16
N LEU A 269 -17.76 -13.12 -14.70
CA LEU A 269 -17.65 -13.64 -13.33
C LEU A 269 -16.57 -14.72 -13.25
N SER A 270 -15.69 -14.55 -12.28
CA SER A 270 -14.66 -15.50 -11.88
C SER A 270 -15.00 -16.07 -10.50
N ASN A 271 -14.38 -17.20 -10.17
CA ASN A 271 -14.58 -17.87 -8.89
C ASN A 271 -13.23 -18.15 -8.23
N VAL A 272 -13.20 -18.04 -6.90
CA VAL A 272 -12.06 -18.44 -6.08
C VAL A 272 -12.55 -19.21 -4.87
N SER A 273 -12.01 -20.41 -4.66
CA SER A 273 -12.28 -21.20 -3.47
C SER A 273 -11.22 -20.87 -2.42
N LEU A 274 -11.65 -20.58 -1.20
CA LEU A 274 -10.74 -20.32 -0.08
C LEU A 274 -11.19 -21.03 1.18
N GLU A 275 -10.22 -21.29 2.06
CA GLU A 275 -10.43 -21.70 3.44
C GLU A 275 -9.73 -20.71 4.37
N TRP A 276 -10.48 -19.93 5.14
CA TRP A 276 -9.92 -18.98 6.12
C TRP A 276 -10.30 -19.37 7.55
N ARG A 277 -9.30 -19.72 8.37
CA ARG A 277 -9.48 -20.21 9.74
C ARG A 277 -9.48 -19.07 10.75
N LEU A 278 -10.55 -18.28 10.80
CA LEU A 278 -10.66 -17.09 11.65
C LEU A 278 -10.48 -17.38 13.14
N GLY A 279 -10.86 -18.59 13.59
CA GLY A 279 -10.66 -19.03 14.98
C GLY A 279 -9.20 -18.99 15.46
N THR A 280 -8.22 -18.97 14.54
CA THR A 280 -6.79 -18.84 14.87
C THR A 280 -6.35 -17.40 15.17
N TYR A 281 -7.13 -16.40 14.75
CA TYR A 281 -6.83 -14.97 14.94
C TYR A 281 -7.38 -14.43 16.27
N THR A 282 -8.54 -14.91 16.70
CA THR A 282 -9.20 -14.46 17.94
C THR A 282 -8.29 -14.47 19.17
N PRO A 283 -7.49 -15.53 19.44
CA PRO A 283 -6.61 -15.56 20.61
C PRO A 283 -5.47 -14.53 20.59
N LEU A 284 -5.17 -13.92 19.43
CA LEU A 284 -4.07 -12.97 19.27
C LEU A 284 -4.42 -11.55 19.73
N ALA A 285 -5.68 -11.28 20.11
CA ALA A 285 -6.10 -9.94 20.52
C ALA A 285 -5.28 -9.38 21.69
N SER A 286 -5.01 -10.20 22.72
CA SER A 286 -4.22 -9.78 23.88
C SER A 286 -2.73 -9.55 23.55
N ALA A 287 -2.22 -10.14 22.46
CA ALA A 287 -0.88 -9.87 21.96
C ALA A 287 -0.80 -8.52 21.24
N VAL A 288 -1.90 -8.05 20.63
CA VAL A 288 -1.98 -6.70 20.05
C VAL A 288 -2.01 -5.64 21.14
N HIS A 289 -2.90 -5.80 22.13
CA HIS A 289 -3.00 -4.99 23.34
C HIS A 289 -3.82 -5.74 24.40
N PRO A 290 -3.51 -5.66 25.71
CA PRO A 290 -4.26 -6.38 26.75
C PRO A 290 -5.76 -6.08 26.79
N ALA A 291 -6.17 -4.87 26.36
CA ALA A 291 -7.56 -4.44 26.26
C ALA A 291 -8.11 -4.43 24.82
N ALA A 292 -7.40 -5.03 23.86
CA ALA A 292 -7.91 -5.14 22.49
C ALA A 292 -8.96 -6.23 22.37
N GLU A 293 -9.97 -5.96 21.55
CA GLU A 293 -10.98 -6.91 21.15
C GLU A 293 -10.89 -7.17 19.64
N PRO A 294 -11.11 -8.42 19.19
CA PRO A 294 -11.31 -8.74 17.78
C PRO A 294 -12.45 -7.90 17.19
N ARG A 295 -12.22 -7.30 16.02
CA ARG A 295 -13.23 -6.57 15.27
C ARG A 295 -13.63 -7.34 14.02
N ALA A 296 -13.96 -6.66 12.93
CA ALA A 296 -14.31 -7.29 11.68
C ALA A 296 -13.04 -7.75 10.97
N ALA A 297 -13.12 -8.95 10.41
CA ALA A 297 -12.15 -9.44 9.45
C ALA A 297 -12.66 -9.10 8.04
N SER A 298 -11.75 -8.79 7.12
CA SER A 298 -12.09 -8.42 5.75
C SER A 298 -11.18 -9.13 4.75
N ILE A 299 -11.72 -9.43 3.58
CA ILE A 299 -10.96 -9.90 2.43
C ILE A 299 -11.15 -8.90 1.27
N TYR A 300 -10.06 -8.62 0.58
CA TYR A 300 -9.99 -7.80 -0.62
C TYR A 300 -9.41 -8.65 -1.74
N ILE A 301 -9.88 -8.42 -2.96
CA ILE A 301 -9.20 -8.83 -4.19
C ILE A 301 -9.02 -7.56 -5.00
N ASP A 302 -7.78 -7.25 -5.32
CA ASP A 302 -7.38 -6.06 -6.04
C ASP A 302 -6.68 -6.47 -7.34
N ALA A 303 -6.70 -5.59 -8.33
CA ALA A 303 -5.91 -5.78 -9.53
C ALA A 303 -4.49 -5.22 -9.36
N SER A 304 -3.50 -5.97 -9.80
CA SER A 304 -2.13 -5.52 -10.00
C SER A 304 -1.91 -5.28 -11.48
N ALA A 305 -1.96 -4.00 -11.86
CA ALA A 305 -1.66 -3.55 -13.19
C ALA A 305 -0.16 -3.36 -13.36
N HIS A 306 0.37 -3.74 -14.54
CA HIS A 306 1.75 -3.54 -14.98
C HIS A 306 2.86 -4.13 -14.08
N GLY A 307 3.75 -4.92 -14.67
CA GLY A 307 4.84 -5.59 -13.97
C GLY A 307 4.42 -6.45 -12.78
N PRO A 308 3.37 -7.30 -12.91
CA PRO A 308 2.91 -8.14 -11.80
C PRO A 308 3.94 -9.19 -11.37
N GLU A 309 5.07 -9.34 -12.07
CA GLU A 309 6.25 -10.11 -11.66
C GLU A 309 7.08 -9.42 -10.57
N GLU A 310 7.00 -8.09 -10.45
CA GLU A 310 7.72 -7.32 -9.43
C GLU A 310 6.94 -7.19 -8.11
N GLY A 311 5.66 -7.61 -8.13
CA GLY A 311 4.71 -7.66 -7.02
C GLY A 311 3.53 -6.71 -7.21
N TRP A 312 3.03 -6.09 -6.13
CA TRP A 312 1.84 -5.21 -6.18
C TRP A 312 2.23 -3.73 -6.17
N VAL A 313 2.41 -3.16 -7.37
CA VAL A 313 2.77 -1.74 -7.53
C VAL A 313 1.54 -0.87 -7.73
N GLY A 314 1.41 0.14 -6.88
CA GLY A 314 0.29 1.08 -6.90
C GLY A 314 -1.06 0.41 -6.63
N TYR A 315 -2.12 1.20 -6.74
CA TYR A 315 -3.48 0.75 -6.44
C TYR A 315 -4.40 0.99 -7.63
N ALA A 316 -4.89 -0.10 -8.24
CA ALA A 316 -5.73 -0.06 -9.45
C ALA A 316 -7.22 -0.36 -9.19
N GLY A 317 -7.67 -0.28 -7.93
CA GLY A 317 -9.06 -0.48 -7.53
C GLY A 317 -9.40 -1.90 -7.07
N GLU A 318 -10.40 -1.99 -6.18
CA GLU A 318 -10.92 -3.27 -5.69
C GLU A 318 -11.77 -3.96 -6.76
N VAL A 319 -11.54 -5.26 -6.94
CA VAL A 319 -12.40 -6.18 -7.71
C VAL A 319 -13.46 -6.81 -6.80
N PHE A 320 -13.08 -7.07 -5.55
CA PHE A 320 -13.92 -7.71 -4.56
C PHE A 320 -13.60 -7.22 -3.15
N PHE A 321 -14.63 -7.04 -2.34
CA PHE A 321 -14.52 -6.75 -0.91
C PHE A 321 -15.57 -7.53 -0.14
N ALA A 322 -15.20 -8.21 0.95
CA ALA A 322 -16.15 -8.72 1.92
C ALA A 322 -15.68 -8.41 3.35
N SER A 323 -16.61 -7.96 4.19
CA SER A 323 -16.40 -7.85 5.63
C SER A 323 -17.20 -8.93 6.35
N LEU A 324 -16.56 -9.61 7.28
CA LEU A 324 -17.17 -10.61 8.14
C LEU A 324 -17.75 -9.97 9.41
N PRO A 325 -18.69 -10.65 10.08
CA PRO A 325 -19.19 -10.22 11.38
C PRO A 325 -18.05 -10.00 12.39
N GLN A 326 -18.26 -9.06 13.31
CA GLN A 326 -17.30 -8.82 14.38
C GLN A 326 -17.10 -10.08 15.22
N ARG A 327 -15.85 -10.33 15.64
CA ARG A 327 -15.49 -11.48 16.49
C ARG A 327 -15.79 -12.84 15.85
N ALA A 328 -15.84 -12.91 14.51
CA ALA A 328 -15.97 -14.18 13.79
C ALA A 328 -14.82 -15.13 14.18
N SER A 329 -15.15 -16.38 14.52
CA SER A 329 -14.18 -17.38 14.99
C SER A 329 -14.38 -18.77 14.35
N PHE A 330 -15.06 -18.83 13.20
CA PHE A 330 -15.32 -20.05 12.44
C PHE A 330 -14.26 -20.25 11.34
N THR A 331 -14.33 -21.39 10.64
CA THR A 331 -13.63 -21.58 9.37
C THR A 331 -14.55 -21.17 8.23
N LEU A 332 -14.15 -20.18 7.45
CA LEU A 332 -14.83 -19.78 6.21
C LEU A 332 -14.28 -20.63 5.07
N ALA A 333 -15.01 -21.68 4.67
CA ALA A 333 -14.69 -22.47 3.48
C ALA A 333 -15.76 -22.18 2.42
N GLN A 334 -15.45 -21.31 1.46
CA GLN A 334 -16.44 -20.77 0.53
C GLN A 334 -15.83 -20.60 -0.87
N ASN A 335 -16.64 -20.89 -1.88
CA ASN A 335 -16.36 -20.45 -3.24
C ASN A 335 -16.95 -19.04 -3.42
N LEU A 336 -16.09 -18.05 -3.60
CA LEU A 336 -16.44 -16.65 -3.79
C LEU A 336 -16.50 -16.33 -5.27
N THR A 337 -17.54 -15.63 -5.69
CA THR A 337 -17.70 -15.15 -7.06
C THR A 337 -17.45 -13.65 -7.13
N TYR A 338 -16.68 -13.20 -8.13
CA TYR A 338 -16.36 -11.79 -8.34
C TYR A 338 -16.31 -11.46 -9.83
N GLY A 339 -16.64 -10.23 -10.21
CA GLY A 339 -16.49 -9.76 -11.60
C GLY A 339 -15.14 -9.09 -11.81
N ASN A 340 -14.41 -9.45 -12.86
CA ASN A 340 -13.14 -8.83 -13.23
C ASN A 340 -13.19 -8.26 -14.66
N PRO A 341 -13.19 -6.92 -14.85
CA PRO A 341 -13.23 -6.31 -16.19
C PRO A 341 -11.83 -6.12 -16.80
N PHE A 342 -10.78 -6.36 -16.02
CA PHE A 342 -9.42 -5.99 -16.41
C PHE A 342 -8.79 -7.01 -17.36
N PRO A 343 -7.77 -6.60 -18.14
CA PRO A 343 -7.03 -7.53 -19.00
C PRO A 343 -6.43 -8.70 -18.21
N SER A 344 -6.40 -9.89 -18.82
CA SER A 344 -5.92 -11.12 -18.15
C SER A 344 -4.43 -11.11 -17.76
N HIS A 345 -3.64 -10.16 -18.26
CA HIS A 345 -2.25 -9.99 -17.87
C HIS A 345 -2.09 -9.17 -16.59
N TRP A 346 -3.17 -8.55 -16.08
CA TRP A 346 -3.20 -8.00 -14.73
C TRP A 346 -3.42 -9.16 -13.76
N ARG A 347 -2.46 -9.40 -12.86
CA ARG A 347 -2.63 -10.42 -11.82
C ARG A 347 -3.56 -9.89 -10.73
N LEU A 348 -4.21 -10.81 -10.03
CA LEU A 348 -5.03 -10.47 -8.88
C LEU A 348 -4.22 -10.65 -7.60
N VAL A 349 -4.37 -9.71 -6.68
CA VAL A 349 -3.75 -9.73 -5.36
C VAL A 349 -4.85 -9.90 -4.34
N GLY A 350 -4.70 -10.90 -3.47
CA GLY A 350 -5.60 -11.12 -2.36
C GLY A 350 -5.04 -10.50 -1.09
N THR A 351 -5.89 -9.81 -0.33
CA THR A 351 -5.56 -9.35 1.03
C THR A 351 -6.56 -9.92 2.01
N VAL A 352 -6.11 -10.64 3.03
CA VAL A 352 -6.90 -10.89 4.23
C VAL A 352 -6.42 -9.97 5.36
N TYR A 353 -7.36 -9.40 6.09
CA TYR A 353 -7.06 -8.52 7.21
C TYR A 353 -7.97 -8.82 8.38
N HIS A 354 -7.36 -9.03 9.55
CA HIS A 354 -8.06 -9.22 10.81
C HIS A 354 -7.74 -8.05 11.75
N SER A 355 -8.72 -7.20 12.01
CA SER A 355 -8.53 -6.00 12.82
C SER A 355 -8.82 -6.22 14.30
N TYR A 356 -8.10 -5.48 15.14
CA TYR A 356 -8.29 -5.45 16.58
C TYR A 356 -8.39 -3.99 17.04
N THR A 357 -9.26 -3.73 18.01
CA THR A 357 -9.44 -2.37 18.51
C THR A 357 -9.49 -2.33 20.03
N THR A 358 -8.97 -1.25 20.60
CA THR A 358 -9.24 -0.85 21.97
C THR A 358 -9.74 0.59 21.98
N ALA A 359 -10.47 1.00 23.01
CA ALA A 359 -11.02 2.34 23.14
C ALA A 359 -10.52 2.97 24.44
N GLU A 360 -9.90 4.14 24.33
CA GLU A 360 -9.25 4.81 25.46
C GLU A 360 -9.63 6.29 25.52
N ALA A 361 -9.82 6.83 26.73
CA ALA A 361 -10.01 8.26 26.92
C ALA A 361 -8.72 9.02 26.58
N LEU A 362 -8.82 10.23 26.01
CA LEU A 362 -7.65 11.06 25.75
C LEU A 362 -7.10 11.64 27.07
N PRO A 363 -5.81 11.44 27.38
CA PRO A 363 -5.19 12.00 28.58
C PRO A 363 -5.30 13.54 28.62
N GLY A 364 -5.77 14.09 29.74
CA GLY A 364 -5.78 15.54 30.01
C GLY A 364 -6.75 16.40 29.19
N VAL A 365 -7.35 15.87 28.12
CA VAL A 365 -8.27 16.60 27.23
C VAL A 365 -9.75 16.32 27.56
N GLY A 366 -10.05 15.15 28.12
CA GLY A 366 -11.43 14.68 28.30
C GLY A 366 -12.09 14.29 26.95
N GLY A 367 -13.41 14.10 26.97
CA GLY A 367 -14.18 13.74 25.77
C GLY A 367 -14.41 12.23 25.57
N PRO A 368 -15.04 11.83 24.46
CA PRO A 368 -15.34 10.43 24.18
C PRO A 368 -14.06 9.61 23.97
N PRO A 369 -14.05 8.32 24.35
CA PRO A 369 -12.94 7.42 24.06
C PRO A 369 -12.61 7.39 22.57
N ARG A 370 -11.32 7.34 22.25
CA ARG A 370 -10.80 7.20 20.89
C ARG A 370 -10.45 5.74 20.64
N THR A 371 -10.76 5.27 19.43
CA THR A 371 -10.43 3.92 19.00
C THR A 371 -8.98 3.86 18.53
N LEU A 372 -8.19 3.03 19.19
CA LEU A 372 -6.87 2.62 18.74
C LEU A 372 -7.02 1.30 18.00
N ARG A 373 -6.35 1.15 16.85
CA ARG A 373 -6.48 -0.01 15.96
C ARG A 373 -5.13 -0.65 15.70
N GLY A 374 -5.06 -1.96 15.86
CA GLY A 374 -4.01 -2.83 15.33
C GLY A 374 -4.62 -3.86 14.39
N GLY A 375 -3.79 -4.69 13.77
CA GLY A 375 -4.27 -5.74 12.86
C GLY A 375 -3.22 -6.78 12.51
N ILE A 376 -3.69 -7.84 11.88
CA ILE A 376 -2.86 -8.84 11.20
C ILE A 376 -3.36 -8.92 9.76
N SER A 377 -2.46 -8.78 8.79
CA SER A 377 -2.76 -8.91 7.36
C SER A 377 -1.81 -9.89 6.69
N THR A 378 -2.33 -10.58 5.67
CA THR A 378 -1.52 -11.29 4.68
C THR A 378 -1.96 -10.83 3.30
N VAL A 379 -0.97 -10.48 2.48
CA VAL A 379 -1.11 -10.05 1.10
C VAL A 379 -0.27 -10.97 0.24
N ASP A 380 -0.85 -11.51 -0.82
CA ASP A 380 -0.16 -12.36 -1.79
C ASP A 380 -0.91 -12.34 -3.13
N TYR A 381 -0.37 -12.93 -4.18
CA TYR A 381 -1.16 -13.22 -5.37
C TYR A 381 -2.34 -14.10 -4.99
N LEU A 382 -3.50 -13.85 -5.60
CA LEU A 382 -4.75 -14.48 -5.18
C LEU A 382 -4.67 -16.01 -5.21
N GLU A 383 -4.06 -16.56 -6.26
CA GLU A 383 -3.84 -17.99 -6.45
C GLU A 383 -2.95 -18.61 -5.36
N ASP A 384 -1.92 -17.89 -4.90
CA ASP A 384 -0.98 -18.34 -3.89
C ASP A 384 -1.59 -18.22 -2.49
N LEU A 385 -2.30 -17.12 -2.21
CA LEU A 385 -3.02 -16.88 -0.95
C LEU A 385 -4.02 -17.99 -0.64
N VAL A 386 -4.76 -18.44 -1.65
CA VAL A 386 -5.84 -19.43 -1.50
C VAL A 386 -5.39 -20.87 -1.79
N SER A 387 -4.12 -21.07 -2.12
CA SER A 387 -3.53 -22.39 -2.37
C SER A 387 -3.54 -23.30 -1.12
N SER A 388 -3.66 -22.70 0.07
CA SER A 388 -3.72 -23.40 1.35
C SER A 388 -4.63 -22.68 2.36
N PRO A 389 -5.02 -23.33 3.47
CA PRO A 389 -5.83 -22.69 4.49
C PRO A 389 -5.14 -21.45 5.10
N ILE A 390 -5.82 -20.32 5.01
CA ILE A 390 -5.34 -19.02 5.48
C ILE A 390 -5.36 -19.01 7.02
N THR A 391 -4.17 -18.85 7.61
CA THR A 391 -3.89 -18.78 9.05
C THR A 391 -2.79 -17.73 9.31
N PRO A 392 -2.69 -17.14 10.51
CA PRO A 392 -1.65 -16.16 10.80
C PRO A 392 -0.30 -16.87 10.87
N THR A 393 0.58 -16.59 9.90
CA THR A 393 1.97 -17.06 9.88
C THR A 393 2.89 -16.23 10.77
N LEU A 394 2.50 -14.97 11.03
CA LEU A 394 3.19 -14.02 11.89
C LEU A 394 2.26 -13.56 13.01
N THR A 395 2.83 -13.30 14.20
CA THR A 395 2.10 -12.78 15.37
C THR A 395 2.59 -11.39 15.76
N PRO A 396 1.80 -10.61 16.52
CA PRO A 396 2.23 -9.28 16.97
C PRO A 396 3.55 -9.32 17.77
N PRO A 397 4.38 -8.26 17.68
CA PRO A 397 5.46 -8.02 18.63
C PRO A 397 4.96 -8.08 20.08
N ARG A 398 5.83 -8.49 21.00
CA ARG A 398 5.46 -8.68 22.41
C ARG A 398 6.10 -7.65 23.31
N SER A 399 5.61 -7.53 24.53
CA SER A 399 6.26 -6.75 25.60
C SER A 399 6.60 -5.31 25.19
N LEU A 400 5.71 -4.67 24.40
CA LEU A 400 5.91 -3.30 23.93
C LEU A 400 6.07 -2.36 25.13
N ALA A 401 7.15 -1.60 25.13
CA ALA A 401 7.53 -0.72 26.22
C ALA A 401 8.09 0.61 25.70
N ILE A 402 7.94 1.64 26.51
CA ILE A 402 8.59 2.94 26.35
C ILE A 402 9.49 3.11 27.57
N ASP A 403 10.77 3.43 27.39
CA ASP A 403 11.76 3.58 28.48
C ASP A 403 11.74 2.40 29.48
N GLY A 404 11.57 1.17 28.97
CA GLY A 404 11.51 -0.05 29.79
C GLY A 404 10.20 -0.25 30.57
N ILE A 405 9.24 0.67 30.48
CA ILE A 405 7.92 0.57 31.11
C ILE A 405 6.90 0.11 30.05
N ALA A 406 6.10 -0.90 30.39
CA ALA A 406 5.06 -1.42 29.49
C ALA A 406 4.19 -0.29 28.92
N ALA A 407 4.00 -0.30 27.61
CA ALA A 407 3.27 0.74 26.88
C ALA A 407 1.75 0.47 26.81
N THR A 408 1.24 -0.45 27.61
CA THR A 408 -0.17 -0.90 27.63
C THR A 408 -1.01 -0.15 28.67
N SER A 409 -0.50 0.96 29.18
CA SER A 409 -1.20 1.85 30.09
C SER A 409 -0.83 3.29 29.78
N GLN A 410 -1.78 4.20 30.03
CA GLN A 410 -1.57 5.60 29.74
C GLN A 410 -0.53 6.23 30.66
N ARG A 411 0.35 7.06 30.11
CA ARG A 411 1.41 7.71 30.89
C ARG A 411 1.96 8.98 30.24
N VAL A 412 2.57 9.82 31.07
CA VAL A 412 3.46 10.89 30.61
C VAL A 412 4.87 10.32 30.49
N VAL A 413 5.53 10.49 29.34
CA VAL A 413 6.93 10.07 29.17
C VAL A 413 7.87 11.05 29.88
N GLY A 414 8.98 10.55 30.42
CA GLY A 414 9.88 11.38 31.24
C GLY A 414 10.79 12.31 30.44
N ASN A 415 10.90 12.11 29.12
CA ASN A 415 11.75 12.90 28.22
C ASN A 415 11.20 12.89 26.79
N SER A 416 11.71 13.79 25.93
CA SER A 416 11.30 13.93 24.52
C SER A 416 12.01 12.99 23.54
N SER A 417 12.90 12.12 24.03
CA SER A 417 13.69 11.16 23.24
C SER A 417 13.65 9.75 23.84
N PRO A 418 12.43 9.22 24.09
CA PRO A 418 12.29 7.94 24.75
C PRO A 418 12.79 6.79 23.86
N VAL A 419 13.08 5.66 24.51
CA VAL A 419 13.36 4.40 23.81
C VAL A 419 12.06 3.62 23.70
N ILE A 420 11.68 3.26 22.47
CA ILE A 420 10.61 2.29 22.22
C ILE A 420 11.28 0.94 22.06
N SER A 421 10.82 -0.06 22.80
CA SER A 421 11.38 -1.41 22.77
C SER A 421 10.28 -2.46 22.75
N TRP A 422 10.53 -3.59 22.11
CA TRP A 422 9.63 -4.73 22.04
C TRP A 422 10.42 -6.05 22.08
N GLN A 423 9.70 -7.15 22.17
CA GLN A 423 10.21 -8.49 21.95
C GLN A 423 9.70 -9.02 20.61
N PRO A 424 10.44 -9.92 19.94
CA PRO A 424 9.98 -10.53 18.71
C PRO A 424 8.64 -11.28 18.85
N PRO A 425 7.90 -11.44 17.74
CA PRO A 425 6.73 -12.32 17.64
C PRO A 425 6.95 -13.69 18.30
N ALA A 426 5.88 -14.28 18.83
CA ALA A 426 5.96 -15.66 19.35
C ALA A 426 5.97 -16.71 18.23
N ASN A 427 5.36 -16.37 17.09
CA ASN A 427 5.33 -17.15 15.86
C ASN A 427 5.70 -16.25 14.68
N GLY A 428 6.47 -16.81 13.74
CA GLY A 428 7.07 -16.13 12.59
C GLY A 428 8.39 -15.40 12.94
N ALA A 429 9.21 -15.17 11.93
CA ALA A 429 10.45 -14.41 12.03
C ALA A 429 10.34 -13.21 11.08
N PRO A 430 10.19 -11.98 11.60
CA PRO A 430 10.04 -10.82 10.73
C PRO A 430 11.33 -10.53 9.97
N THR A 431 11.20 -10.10 8.72
CA THR A 431 12.29 -9.52 7.92
C THR A 431 12.49 -8.04 8.25
N ALA A 432 11.45 -7.38 8.75
CA ALA A 432 11.47 -5.97 9.12
C ALA A 432 10.52 -5.64 10.29
N TYR A 433 10.77 -4.50 10.93
CA TYR A 433 9.74 -3.82 11.73
C TYR A 433 9.48 -2.41 11.22
N ARG A 434 8.24 -1.96 11.40
CA ARG A 434 7.84 -0.56 11.21
C ARG A 434 7.24 -0.01 12.50
N VAL A 435 7.86 1.01 13.07
CA VAL A 435 7.33 1.74 14.24
C VAL A 435 6.64 2.99 13.75
N GLN A 436 5.31 3.08 13.89
CA GLN A 436 4.52 4.24 13.49
C GLN A 436 4.03 5.00 14.72
N ILE A 437 4.23 6.31 14.72
CA ILE A 437 3.74 7.21 15.76
C ILE A 437 2.60 8.03 15.17
N GLN A 438 1.47 8.06 15.86
CA GLN A 438 0.34 8.93 15.52
C GLN A 438 0.16 9.98 16.61
N ARG A 439 -0.11 11.21 16.21
CA ARG A 439 -0.34 12.35 17.11
C ARG A 439 -1.80 12.74 17.07
N PHE A 440 -2.36 13.03 18.24
CA PHE A 440 -3.67 13.66 18.34
C PHE A 440 -3.54 15.15 18.07
N TYR A 441 -4.32 15.62 17.10
CA TYR A 441 -4.43 17.03 16.74
C TYR A 441 -5.79 17.56 17.21
N PRO A 442 -5.84 18.35 18.31
CA PRO A 442 -7.09 18.87 18.86
C PRO A 442 -7.95 19.64 17.86
N GLU A 443 -7.32 20.37 16.95
CA GLU A 443 -7.95 21.17 15.90
C GLU A 443 -8.81 20.33 14.94
N TYR A 444 -8.40 19.09 14.66
CA TYR A 444 -9.11 18.15 13.80
C TYR A 444 -9.88 17.10 14.61
N GLN A 445 -9.70 17.09 15.94
CA GLN A 445 -10.15 16.03 16.84
C GLN A 445 -9.80 14.62 16.36
N ASN A 446 -8.65 14.47 15.70
CA ASN A 446 -8.26 13.24 15.02
C ASN A 446 -6.81 12.84 15.32
N LEU A 447 -6.53 11.56 15.14
CA LEU A 447 -5.18 10.99 15.17
C LEU A 447 -4.63 10.97 13.76
N LEU A 448 -3.52 11.67 13.54
CA LEU A 448 -2.85 11.70 12.24
C LEU A 448 -1.46 11.06 12.35
N PRO A 449 -0.96 10.41 11.29
CA PRO A 449 0.43 9.98 11.22
C PRO A 449 1.37 11.14 11.57
N HIS A 450 2.29 10.90 12.50
CA HIS A 450 3.28 11.89 12.93
C HIS A 450 4.67 11.55 12.41
N GLY A 451 5.05 10.27 12.39
CA GLY A 451 6.33 9.81 11.86
C GLY A 451 6.48 8.30 11.95
N ALA A 452 7.54 7.78 11.34
CA ALA A 452 7.79 6.34 11.30
C ALA A 452 9.29 5.99 11.34
N PHE A 453 9.59 4.80 11.85
CA PHE A 453 10.91 4.18 11.81
C PHE A 453 10.82 2.84 11.07
N TYR A 454 11.74 2.62 10.16
CA TYR A 454 11.92 1.38 9.40
C TYR A 454 13.22 0.74 9.86
N VAL A 455 13.14 -0.49 10.36
CA VAL A 455 14.28 -1.18 10.96
C VAL A 455 14.32 -2.65 10.54
N ALA A 456 15.50 -3.25 10.56
CA ALA A 456 15.70 -4.67 10.29
C ALA A 456 14.88 -5.55 11.24
N GLY A 457 14.52 -6.77 10.79
CA GLY A 457 13.77 -7.75 11.59
C GLY A 457 14.50 -8.26 12.84
N THR A 458 15.80 -7.99 12.96
CA THR A 458 16.61 -8.25 14.15
C THR A 458 16.58 -7.13 15.17
N THR A 459 16.12 -5.93 14.80
CA THR A 459 16.06 -4.77 15.69
C THR A 459 14.86 -4.85 16.62
N THR A 460 15.07 -4.61 17.91
CA THR A 460 14.02 -4.71 18.95
C THR A 460 13.84 -3.43 19.75
N ASP A 461 14.56 -2.36 19.42
CA ASP A 461 14.37 -1.04 19.99
C ASP A 461 14.73 0.07 19.01
N VAL A 462 14.10 1.23 19.19
CA VAL A 462 14.46 2.49 18.54
C VAL A 462 14.44 3.62 19.56
N ARG A 463 15.42 4.53 19.47
CA ARG A 463 15.39 5.76 20.26
C ARG A 463 14.83 6.88 19.41
N LEU A 464 13.80 7.57 19.91
CA LEU A 464 13.27 8.74 19.22
C LEU A 464 14.29 9.89 19.24
N PRO A 465 14.65 10.47 18.09
CA PRO A 465 15.55 11.61 18.05
C PRO A 465 14.97 12.84 18.79
N PRO A 466 15.82 13.74 19.32
CA PRO A 466 15.38 15.01 19.88
C PRO A 466 14.52 15.81 18.90
N GLY A 467 13.43 16.40 19.40
CA GLY A 467 12.48 17.14 18.57
C GLY A 467 11.50 16.28 17.76
N PHE A 468 11.60 14.95 17.82
CA PHE A 468 10.62 14.06 17.21
C PHE A 468 9.25 14.24 17.86
N LEU A 469 9.16 14.19 19.19
CA LEU A 469 7.91 14.44 19.92
C LEU A 469 7.77 15.94 20.24
N THR A 470 6.60 16.49 19.97
CA THR A 470 6.21 17.86 20.36
C THR A 470 5.82 17.87 21.84
N PRO A 471 6.30 18.83 22.65
CA PRO A 471 5.88 19.00 24.05
C PRO A 471 4.35 19.15 24.21
N GLY A 472 3.82 18.73 25.37
CA GLY A 472 2.39 18.80 25.70
C GLY A 472 1.43 18.10 24.73
N SER A 473 1.91 17.17 23.90
CA SER A 473 1.10 16.50 22.87
C SER A 473 0.79 15.05 23.26
N VAL A 474 -0.32 14.52 22.75
CA VAL A 474 -0.77 13.14 22.97
C VAL A 474 -0.48 12.30 21.75
N TYR A 475 0.06 11.10 21.98
CA TYR A 475 0.47 10.15 20.97
C TYR A 475 -0.01 8.75 21.31
N PHE A 476 -0.09 7.88 20.31
CA PHE A 476 0.04 6.44 20.51
C PHE A 476 0.95 5.87 19.42
N MET A 477 1.43 4.65 19.60
CA MET A 477 2.29 4.00 18.62
C MET A 477 1.76 2.64 18.19
N LYS A 478 2.25 2.22 17.03
CA LYS A 478 2.17 0.85 16.54
C LYS A 478 3.57 0.33 16.24
N VAL A 479 3.82 -0.93 16.57
CA VAL A 479 4.98 -1.68 16.08
C VAL A 479 4.44 -2.81 15.23
N ALA A 480 4.69 -2.74 13.93
CA ALA A 480 4.37 -3.78 12.98
C ALA A 480 5.58 -4.69 12.79
N ALA A 481 5.42 -5.99 13.07
CA ALA A 481 6.28 -7.03 12.53
C ALA A 481 5.88 -7.26 11.07
N ILE A 482 6.85 -7.36 10.17
CA ILE A 482 6.65 -7.61 8.74
C ILE A 482 7.49 -8.81 8.35
N ASP A 483 6.87 -9.78 7.70
CA ASP A 483 7.51 -10.92 7.05
C ASP A 483 7.21 -10.84 5.55
N SER A 484 8.21 -10.38 4.80
CA SER A 484 8.22 -10.35 3.34
C SER A 484 9.62 -10.77 2.89
N PRO A 485 9.79 -11.98 2.32
CA PRO A 485 11.11 -12.54 1.99
C PRO A 485 11.91 -11.72 0.97
N HIS A 486 11.24 -10.92 0.16
CA HIS A 486 11.84 -10.11 -0.91
C HIS A 486 11.98 -8.62 -0.54
N TYR A 487 11.70 -8.26 0.72
CA TYR A 487 11.74 -6.88 1.19
C TYR A 487 13.03 -6.56 1.94
N GLU A 488 13.87 -5.70 1.36
CA GLU A 488 15.12 -5.22 1.96
C GLU A 488 14.93 -3.88 2.69
N VAL A 489 14.30 -3.87 3.87
CA VAL A 489 13.98 -2.64 4.62
C VAL A 489 15.16 -1.69 4.87
N THR A 490 16.38 -2.22 4.99
CA THR A 490 17.58 -1.43 5.29
C THR A 490 18.17 -0.71 4.07
N ARG A 491 17.81 -1.16 2.85
CA ARG A 491 18.24 -0.57 1.57
C ARG A 491 17.09 0.10 0.82
N GLU A 492 15.92 -0.54 0.76
CA GLU A 492 14.73 -0.10 0.03
C GLU A 492 13.50 -0.02 0.96
N PRO A 493 13.49 0.88 1.95
CA PRO A 493 12.50 0.90 3.05
C PRO A 493 11.04 1.16 2.63
N PHE A 494 10.77 1.54 1.38
CA PHE A 494 9.45 1.99 0.94
C PHE A 494 8.77 1.09 -0.10
N SER A 495 9.30 -0.13 -0.32
CA SER A 495 8.76 -1.12 -1.26
C SER A 495 7.98 -2.27 -0.60
N SER A 496 7.64 -2.17 0.69
CA SER A 496 7.14 -3.33 1.49
C SER A 496 5.84 -3.98 0.99
N TYR A 497 4.96 -3.23 0.33
CA TYR A 497 3.71 -3.77 -0.25
C TYR A 497 3.89 -4.23 -1.69
N GLU A 498 4.97 -3.80 -2.33
CA GLU A 498 5.31 -4.17 -3.69
C GLU A 498 6.04 -5.51 -3.71
N LYS A 499 6.44 -6.08 -2.58
CA LYS A 499 7.17 -7.35 -2.50
C LYS A 499 6.30 -8.42 -1.85
N LEU A 500 5.61 -9.20 -2.69
CA LEU A 500 4.75 -10.32 -2.29
C LEU A 500 5.56 -11.62 -2.15
N PRO A 501 5.19 -12.55 -1.24
CA PRO A 501 4.14 -12.40 -0.23
C PRO A 501 4.55 -11.42 0.87
N SER A 502 3.57 -10.83 1.55
CA SER A 502 3.78 -9.92 2.68
C SER A 502 2.78 -10.21 3.79
N THR A 503 3.28 -10.59 4.97
CA THR A 503 2.48 -10.72 6.19
C THR A 503 2.90 -9.67 7.20
N GLN A 504 1.92 -9.02 7.83
CA GLN A 504 2.13 -8.01 8.86
C GLN A 504 1.31 -8.33 10.11
N ALA A 505 1.89 -8.11 11.28
CA ALA A 505 1.19 -8.21 12.56
C ALA A 505 1.57 -7.05 13.50
N GLU A 506 0.56 -6.36 14.04
CA GLU A 506 0.77 -5.11 14.81
C GLU A 506 0.53 -5.30 16.31
N ALA A 507 1.44 -4.76 17.13
CA ALA A 507 1.20 -4.44 18.53
C ALA A 507 1.01 -2.93 18.68
N ILE A 508 0.15 -2.50 19.59
CA ILE A 508 -0.16 -1.08 19.81
C ILE A 508 0.05 -0.68 21.26
N SER A 509 0.39 0.58 21.50
CA SER A 509 0.41 1.17 22.84
C SER A 509 -0.95 1.76 23.21
N SER A 510 -1.14 1.98 24.51
CA SER A 510 -2.06 3.01 25.02
C SER A 510 -1.59 4.42 24.65
N PHE A 511 -2.42 5.43 24.92
CA PHE A 511 -2.00 6.82 24.78
C PHE A 511 -0.84 7.17 25.72
N PHE A 512 0.15 7.90 25.22
CA PHE A 512 1.16 8.54 26.03
C PHE A 512 1.28 10.02 25.68
N SER A 513 1.66 10.85 26.65
CA SER A 513 1.86 12.28 26.43
C SER A 513 3.28 12.71 26.75
N THR A 514 3.71 13.80 26.14
CA THR A 514 4.95 14.49 26.51
C THR A 514 4.72 15.48 27.65
N PRO A 515 5.75 15.77 28.47
CA PRO A 515 5.70 16.81 29.49
C PRO A 515 5.38 18.20 28.94
#